data_AF-A0A7C3CHV0-F1
#
_entry.id   AF-A0A7C3CHV0-F1
#
_cell.length_a   1.000
_cell.length_b   1.000
_cell.length_c   1.000
_cell.angle_alpha   90.00
_cell.angle_beta   90.00
_cell.angle_gamma   90.00
#
_symmetry.space_group_name_H-M   'P 1'
#
loop_
_entity.id
_entity.type
_entity.pdbx_description
1 polymer ?
#
loop_
_entity_poly.entity_id
_entity_poly.type
_entity_poly.pdbx_seq_one_letter_code
_entity_poly.pdbx_strand_id
1 'polypeptide(L)'
;TGIEKVRPNGQPILRDVHEVSIYLHAEYPLKQPQLKWLTPIFHPNIHVTGAVCIGAWWAAKTIDELLLTLGEMVQYKNLDPKDPMNSKAAAWANRHRQLFPIDSRPLKGRSLADLIVLGDSEEADDFDIKLH
;
A
#
# COMPACT_ATOMS: atom_id res chain seq x y z
N THR A 1 -9.37 -5.11 5.78
CA THR A 1 -8.49 -6.04 6.49
C THR A 1 -7.44 -6.56 5.55
N GLY A 2 -6.18 -6.54 5.97
CA GLY A 2 -5.03 -7.04 5.20
C GLY A 2 -4.13 -7.94 6.05
N ILE A 3 -3.06 -8.44 5.45
CA ILE A 3 -2.13 -9.37 6.12
C ILE A 3 -0.97 -8.57 6.72
N GLU A 4 -0.82 -8.63 8.04
CA GLU A 4 0.31 -8.05 8.76
C GLU A 4 1.59 -8.87 8.51
N LYS A 5 1.50 -10.19 8.70
CA LYS A 5 2.61 -11.14 8.59
C LYS A 5 2.08 -12.56 8.42
N VAL A 6 2.96 -13.48 8.05
CA VAL A 6 2.65 -14.91 7.92
C VAL A 6 3.46 -15.69 8.95
N ARG A 7 2.79 -16.61 9.67
CA ARG A 7 3.42 -17.51 10.64
C ARG A 7 4.29 -18.58 9.96
N PRO A 8 5.22 -19.22 10.68
CA PRO A 8 6.01 -20.34 10.12
C PRO A 8 5.16 -21.49 9.56
N ASN A 9 3.95 -21.70 10.10
CA ASN A 9 3.00 -22.71 9.61
C ASN A 9 2.18 -22.26 8.38
N GLY A 10 2.47 -21.08 7.82
CA GLY A 10 1.80 -20.53 6.63
C GLY A 10 0.51 -19.76 6.90
N GLN A 11 0.01 -19.73 8.14
CA GLN A 11 -1.21 -18.99 8.45
C GLN A 11 -0.98 -17.47 8.50
N PRO A 12 -1.87 -16.66 7.87
CA PRO A 12 -1.78 -15.21 7.93
C PRO A 12 -2.22 -14.67 9.29
N ILE A 13 -1.56 -13.61 9.75
CA ILE A 13 -2.01 -12.75 10.85
C ILE A 13 -2.58 -11.50 10.20
N LEU A 14 -3.83 -11.19 10.55
CA LEU A 14 -4.61 -10.11 9.93
C LEU A 14 -4.51 -8.82 10.74
N ARG A 15 -4.67 -7.70 10.03
CA ARG A 15 -4.82 -6.36 10.61
C ARG A 15 -5.91 -5.59 9.90
N ASP A 16 -6.70 -4.86 10.70
CA ASP A 16 -7.82 -4.07 10.21
C ASP A 16 -7.46 -2.64 9.83
N VAL A 17 -6.53 -2.01 10.55
CA VAL A 17 -6.10 -0.61 10.34
C VAL A 17 -4.74 -0.57 9.65
N HIS A 18 -4.61 0.24 8.60
CA HIS A 18 -3.36 0.44 7.88
C HIS A 18 -3.12 1.93 7.67
N GLU A 19 -1.88 2.36 7.91
CA GLU A 19 -1.48 3.76 7.75
C GLU A 19 -0.48 3.88 6.60
N VAL A 20 -0.69 4.88 5.75
CA VAL A 20 0.12 5.16 4.58
C VAL A 20 0.37 6.66 4.52
N SER A 21 1.63 7.05 4.43
CA SER A 21 2.02 8.43 4.12
C SER A 21 2.00 8.63 2.61
N ILE A 22 1.38 9.73 2.17
CA ILE A 22 1.27 10.14 0.77
C ILE A 22 1.87 11.55 0.65
N TYR A 23 3.00 11.67 -0.04
CA TYR A 23 3.65 12.95 -0.28
C TYR A 23 3.47 13.40 -1.74
N LEU A 24 2.74 14.50 -1.92
CA LEU A 24 2.48 15.17 -3.19
C LEU A 24 3.58 16.22 -3.46
N HIS A 25 4.71 15.75 -3.99
CA HIS A 25 5.86 16.62 -4.29
C HIS A 25 5.60 17.56 -5.49
N ALA A 26 6.54 18.48 -5.74
CA ALA A 26 6.42 19.54 -6.76
C ALA A 26 6.20 19.08 -8.22
N GLU A 27 6.47 17.80 -8.54
CA GLU A 27 6.26 17.25 -9.89
C GLU A 27 4.96 16.42 -9.99
N TYR A 28 4.18 16.30 -8.91
CA TYR A 28 2.85 15.71 -8.97
C TYR A 28 1.89 16.67 -9.74
N PRO A 29 1.00 16.16 -10.63
CA PRO A 29 0.70 14.76 -10.92
C PRO A 29 1.50 14.15 -12.08
N LEU A 30 2.46 14.86 -12.67
CA LEU A 30 3.27 14.34 -13.78
C LEU A 30 4.06 13.08 -13.36
N LYS A 31 4.64 13.11 -12.16
CA LYS A 31 5.18 11.92 -11.48
C LYS A 31 4.20 11.39 -10.43
N GLN A 32 4.30 10.10 -10.14
CA GLN A 32 3.51 9.46 -9.10
C GLN A 32 3.84 10.05 -7.72
N PRO A 33 2.88 10.10 -6.77
CA PRO A 33 3.17 10.54 -5.42
C PRO A 33 4.17 9.59 -4.74
N GLN A 34 4.90 10.10 -3.76
CA GLN A 34 5.75 9.25 -2.92
C GLN A 34 4.88 8.60 -1.85
N LEU A 35 5.02 7.28 -1.69
CA LEU A 35 4.18 6.47 -0.84
C LEU A 35 5.04 5.67 0.14
N LYS A 36 4.70 5.74 1.43
CA LYS A 36 5.33 4.96 2.48
C LYS A 36 4.29 4.30 3.37
N TRP A 37 4.26 2.97 3.36
CA TRP A 37 3.45 2.17 4.26
C TRP A 37 4.06 2.20 5.67
N LEU A 38 3.31 2.64 6.67
CA LEU A 38 3.82 2.91 8.01
C LEU A 38 3.57 1.73 8.95
N THR A 39 2.40 1.10 8.83
CA THR A 39 2.02 -0.06 9.65
C THR A 39 2.57 -1.36 9.05
N PRO A 40 3.02 -2.36 9.84
CA PRO A 40 3.47 -3.65 9.30
C PRO A 40 2.49 -4.31 8.31
N ILE A 41 2.94 -4.59 7.10
CA ILE A 41 2.13 -5.26 6.09
C ILE A 41 3.00 -6.26 5.34
N PHE A 42 2.45 -7.45 5.14
CA PHE A 42 3.00 -8.43 4.24
C PHE A 42 2.29 -8.25 2.92
N HIS A 43 2.98 -7.82 1.86
CA HIS A 43 2.37 -7.62 0.55
C HIS A 43 3.44 -7.68 -0.56
N PRO A 44 3.18 -8.26 -1.75
CA PRO A 44 4.17 -8.37 -2.81
C PRO A 44 4.75 -7.04 -3.31
N ASN A 45 3.92 -6.00 -3.38
CA ASN A 45 4.28 -4.67 -3.88
C ASN A 45 4.74 -3.68 -2.79
N ILE A 46 5.03 -4.16 -1.57
CA ILE A 46 5.48 -3.29 -0.46
C ILE A 46 6.81 -3.82 0.07
N HIS A 47 7.83 -2.98 0.00
CA HIS A 47 9.17 -3.30 0.50
C HIS A 47 9.22 -3.32 2.04
N VAL A 48 10.24 -3.97 2.61
CA VAL A 48 10.43 -4.02 4.08
C VAL A 48 10.65 -2.65 4.73
N THR A 49 11.05 -1.64 3.95
CA THR A 49 11.19 -0.24 4.39
C THR A 49 9.88 0.55 4.33
N GLY A 50 8.80 -0.05 3.82
CA GLY A 50 7.52 0.61 3.60
C GLY A 50 7.34 1.23 2.21
N ALA A 51 8.36 1.22 1.34
CA ALA A 51 8.21 1.73 -0.02
C ALA A 51 7.13 0.95 -0.80
N VAL A 52 6.26 1.67 -1.50
CA VAL A 52 5.08 1.10 -2.17
C VAL A 52 5.23 1.20 -3.69
N CYS A 53 4.97 0.10 -4.40
CA CYS A 53 4.85 0.08 -5.86
C CYS A 53 3.39 -0.06 -6.27
N ILE A 54 2.80 1.01 -6.84
CA ILE A 54 1.41 1.00 -7.33
C ILE A 54 1.30 0.61 -8.82
N GLY A 55 2.42 0.28 -9.46
CA GLY A 55 2.46 -0.05 -10.88
C GLY A 55 2.45 1.18 -11.77
N ALA A 56 1.67 1.15 -12.85
CA ALA A 56 1.63 2.23 -13.83
C ALA A 56 0.94 3.48 -13.27
N TRP A 57 1.52 4.66 -13.55
CA TRP A 57 0.99 5.96 -13.19
C TRP A 57 0.84 6.85 -14.43
N TRP A 58 -0.24 7.63 -14.47
CA TRP A 58 -0.45 8.68 -15.47
C TRP A 58 -1.12 9.89 -14.81
N ALA A 59 -0.83 11.10 -15.30
CA ALA A 59 -1.23 12.35 -14.66
C ALA A 59 -2.74 12.58 -14.54
N ALA A 60 -3.56 11.87 -15.33
CA ALA A 60 -5.02 11.95 -15.23
C ALA A 60 -5.60 11.07 -14.11
N LYS A 61 -4.78 10.25 -13.43
CA LYS A 61 -5.22 9.42 -12.31
C LYS A 61 -5.46 10.30 -11.08
N THR A 62 -6.65 10.18 -10.51
CA THR A 62 -7.11 10.97 -9.36
C THR A 62 -6.59 10.42 -8.03
N ILE A 63 -6.66 11.25 -6.97
CA ILE A 63 -6.39 10.79 -5.59
C ILE A 63 -7.39 9.70 -5.19
N ASP A 64 -8.67 9.80 -5.56
CA ASP A 64 -9.66 8.75 -5.25
C ASP A 64 -9.30 7.40 -5.87
N GLU A 65 -8.83 7.40 -7.12
CA GLU A 65 -8.33 6.18 -7.78
C GLU A 65 -7.07 5.63 -7.12
N LEU A 66 -6.19 6.50 -6.61
CA LEU A 66 -5.02 6.08 -5.84
C LEU A 66 -5.46 5.43 -4.51
N LEU A 67 -6.34 6.07 -3.75
CA LEU A 67 -6.85 5.56 -2.48
C LEU A 67 -7.59 4.23 -2.67
N LEU A 68 -8.38 4.10 -3.74
CA LEU A 68 -8.98 2.83 -4.13
C LEU A 68 -7.93 1.75 -4.39
N THR A 69 -6.87 2.09 -5.13
CA THR A 69 -5.76 1.17 -5.43
C THR A 69 -5.08 0.69 -4.13
N LEU A 70 -4.79 1.59 -3.19
CA LEU A 70 -4.19 1.25 -1.89
C LEU A 70 -5.11 0.34 -1.06
N GLY A 71 -6.41 0.62 -1.06
CA GLY A 71 -7.39 -0.25 -0.41
C GLY A 71 -7.47 -1.64 -1.05
N GLU A 72 -7.42 -1.74 -2.37
CA GLU A 72 -7.37 -3.01 -3.10
C GLU A 72 -6.08 -3.80 -2.83
N MET A 73 -4.95 -3.13 -2.58
CA MET A 73 -3.71 -3.77 -2.12
C MET A 73 -3.90 -4.38 -0.72
N VAL A 74 -4.51 -3.64 0.23
CA VAL A 74 -4.83 -4.17 1.57
C VAL A 74 -5.72 -5.41 1.47
N GLN A 75 -6.70 -5.41 0.56
CA GLN A 75 -7.62 -6.54 0.34
C GLN A 75 -6.98 -7.70 -0.42
N TYR A 76 -5.73 -7.58 -0.87
CA TYR A 76 -5.07 -8.56 -1.75
C TYR A 76 -5.84 -8.78 -3.07
N LYS A 77 -6.44 -7.71 -3.61
CA LYS A 77 -7.01 -7.67 -4.97
C LYS A 77 -5.99 -7.18 -5.99
N ASN A 78 -5.10 -6.29 -5.56
CA ASN A 78 -4.00 -5.77 -6.37
C ASN A 78 -2.66 -6.26 -5.80
N LEU A 79 -2.22 -7.44 -6.27
CA LEU A 79 -1.00 -8.12 -5.81
C LEU A 79 -0.01 -8.44 -6.93
N ASP A 80 -0.31 -8.05 -8.18
CA ASP A 80 0.44 -8.47 -9.36
C ASP A 80 1.79 -7.73 -9.44
N PRO A 81 2.91 -8.43 -9.20
CA PRO A 81 4.21 -7.82 -9.25
C PRO A 81 4.88 -8.27 -10.55
N LYS A 82 4.87 -7.41 -11.57
CA LYS A 82 5.86 -7.54 -12.67
C LYS A 82 7.28 -7.65 -12.11
N ASP A 83 7.53 -6.95 -11.00
CA ASP A 83 8.75 -7.06 -10.18
C ASP A 83 8.39 -6.88 -8.69
N PRO A 84 8.36 -7.97 -7.88
CA PRO A 84 7.90 -7.90 -6.49
C PRO A 84 8.95 -7.28 -5.57
N MET A 85 8.58 -6.17 -4.93
CA MET A 85 9.38 -5.57 -3.85
C MET A 85 9.56 -6.50 -2.64
N ASN A 86 8.65 -7.47 -2.46
CA ASN A 86 8.76 -8.50 -1.44
C ASN A 86 8.55 -9.89 -2.05
N SER A 87 9.65 -10.53 -2.44
CA SER A 87 9.62 -11.84 -3.08
C SER A 87 9.06 -12.95 -2.17
N LYS A 88 9.22 -12.84 -0.85
CA LYS A 88 8.64 -13.80 0.11
C LYS A 88 7.10 -13.71 0.11
N ALA A 89 6.57 -12.48 0.12
CA ALA A 89 5.13 -12.25 0.02
C ALA A 89 4.56 -12.71 -1.31
N ALA A 90 5.24 -12.43 -2.43
CA ALA A 90 4.85 -12.91 -3.75
C ALA A 90 4.79 -14.44 -3.82
N ALA A 91 5.82 -15.12 -3.32
CA ALA A 91 5.86 -16.59 -3.32
C ALA A 91 4.79 -17.22 -2.42
N TRP A 92 4.53 -16.64 -1.25
CA TRP A 92 3.45 -17.10 -0.37
C TRP A 92 2.08 -16.87 -1.02
N ALA A 93 1.83 -15.68 -1.58
CA ALA A 93 0.57 -15.35 -2.24
C ALA A 93 0.28 -16.29 -3.41
N ASN A 94 1.28 -16.60 -4.24
CA ASN A 94 1.11 -17.55 -5.35
C ASN A 94 0.73 -18.96 -4.89
N ARG A 95 1.20 -19.41 -3.73
CA ARG A 95 0.82 -20.71 -3.14
C ARG A 95 -0.55 -20.70 -2.44
N HIS A 96 -1.09 -19.52 -2.16
CA HIS A 96 -2.31 -19.35 -1.37
C HIS A 96 -3.35 -18.51 -2.11
N ARG A 97 -3.37 -18.56 -3.45
CA ARG A 97 -4.29 -17.78 -4.29
C ARG A 97 -5.77 -17.97 -3.91
N GLN A 98 -6.12 -19.15 -3.41
CA GLN A 98 -7.46 -19.49 -2.91
C GLN A 98 -7.90 -18.67 -1.69
N LEU A 99 -6.98 -17.99 -0.99
CA LEU A 99 -7.30 -17.12 0.14
C LEU A 99 -7.73 -15.72 -0.29
N PHE A 100 -7.57 -15.35 -1.57
CA PHE A 100 -7.75 -13.98 -2.01
C PHE A 100 -9.09 -13.74 -2.72
N PRO A 101 -9.71 -12.55 -2.51
CA PRO A 101 -9.25 -11.48 -1.62
C PRO A 101 -9.44 -11.83 -0.13
N ILE A 102 -8.56 -11.32 0.74
CA ILE A 102 -8.67 -11.52 2.20
C ILE A 102 -9.88 -10.75 2.77
N ASP A 103 -10.34 -9.75 2.03
CA ASP A 103 -11.48 -8.92 2.38
C ASP A 103 -12.25 -8.56 1.10
N SER A 104 -13.50 -9.02 1.04
CA SER A 104 -14.37 -8.89 -0.12
C SER A 104 -15.22 -7.63 -0.12
N ARG A 105 -15.16 -6.80 0.93
CA ARG A 105 -15.98 -5.57 1.03
C ARG A 105 -15.76 -4.68 -0.19
N PRO A 106 -16.82 -4.15 -0.83
CA PRO A 106 -16.66 -3.20 -1.92
C PRO A 106 -16.14 -1.87 -1.37
N LEU A 107 -15.11 -1.33 -2.01
CA LEU A 107 -14.57 0.00 -1.71
C LEU A 107 -15.18 1.06 -2.64
N LYS A 108 -15.36 0.70 -3.92
CA LYS A 108 -15.99 1.57 -4.92
C LYS A 108 -17.47 1.82 -4.57
N GLY A 109 -17.91 3.08 -4.69
CA GLY A 109 -19.29 3.47 -4.42
C GLY A 109 -19.64 3.63 -2.93
N ARG A 110 -18.65 3.49 -2.04
CA ARG A 110 -18.77 3.86 -0.63
C ARG A 110 -18.10 5.21 -0.38
N SER A 111 -18.58 5.93 0.64
CA SER A 111 -17.85 7.08 1.16
C SER A 111 -16.49 6.60 1.68
N LEU A 112 -15.42 7.13 1.10
CA LEU A 112 -14.06 6.89 1.59
C LEU A 112 -13.78 7.65 2.89
N ALA A 113 -14.58 8.68 3.21
CA ALA A 113 -14.41 9.48 4.43
C ALA A 113 -14.59 8.64 5.71
N ASP A 114 -15.37 7.55 5.66
CA ASP A 114 -15.55 6.65 6.81
C ASP A 114 -14.42 5.63 6.94
N LEU A 115 -13.56 5.52 5.92
CA LEU A 115 -12.50 4.51 5.81
C LEU A 115 -11.10 5.11 5.88
N ILE A 116 -10.99 6.42 5.65
CA ILE A 116 -9.73 7.14 5.54
C ILE A 116 -9.76 8.28 6.53
N VAL A 117 -8.90 8.17 7.53
CA VAL A 117 -8.61 9.25 8.45
C VAL A 117 -7.33 9.92 7.94
N LEU A 118 -7.44 11.20 7.59
CA LEU A 118 -6.26 12.01 7.30
C LEU A 118 -5.59 12.32 8.64
N GLY A 119 -4.35 11.88 8.80
CA GLY A 119 -3.53 12.26 9.95
C GLY A 119 -2.88 13.62 9.70
N ASP A 120 -2.71 14.40 10.76
CA ASP A 120 -1.84 15.58 10.74
C ASP A 120 -0.38 15.12 10.83
N SER A 121 0.39 15.27 9.75
CA SER A 121 1.84 15.04 9.79
C SER A 121 2.55 16.36 10.02
N GLU A 122 3.12 16.56 11.22
CA GLU A 122 4.01 17.69 11.54
C GLU A 122 5.42 17.54 10.91
N GLU A 123 5.73 16.38 10.34
CA GLU A 123 7.04 16.09 9.70
C GLU A 123 7.08 16.54 8.23
N ALA A 124 6.78 17.81 7.99
CA ALA A 124 7.22 18.49 6.78
C ALA A 124 8.47 19.29 7.16
N ASP A 125 9.63 18.63 7.18
CA ASP A 125 10.97 19.24 7.04
C ASP A 125 12.06 18.24 7.51
N ASP A 126 12.36 17.23 6.69
CA ASP A 126 13.66 16.54 6.79
C ASP A 126 14.45 16.78 5.49
N PHE A 127 14.85 18.04 5.31
CA PHE A 127 15.94 18.37 4.39
C PHE A 127 17.26 18.06 5.10
N ASP A 128 17.66 16.79 5.05
CA ASP A 128 18.93 16.31 5.57
C ASP A 128 20.08 16.88 4.71
N ILE A 129 20.47 18.14 4.98
CA ILE A 129 21.63 18.78 4.35
C ILE A 129 22.89 18.20 4.98
N LYS A 130 23.57 17.30 4.26
CA LYS A 130 24.94 16.88 4.59
C LYS A 130 25.94 17.79 3.92
N LEU A 131 26.65 18.59 4.71
CA LEU A 131 27.84 19.30 4.28
C LEU A 131 29.08 18.43 4.54
N HIS A 132 29.92 18.30 3.51
CA HIS A 132 31.24 17.68 3.57
C HIS A 132 32.31 18.69 4.01
#